data_AF-A0A523BKC7-F1
#
_entry.id   AF-A0A523BKC7-F1
#
_cell.length_a   1.000
_cell.length_b   1.000
_cell.length_c   1.000
_cell.angle_alpha   90.00
_cell.angle_beta   90.00
_cell.angle_gamma   90.00
#
_symmetry.space_group_name_H-M   'P 1'
#
loop_
_entity.id
_entity.type
_entity.pdbx_description
1 polymer ?
#
loop_
_entity_poly.entity_id
_entity_poly.type
_entity_poly.pdbx_seq_one_letter_code
_entity_poly.pdbx_strand_id
1 'polypeptide(L)'
;MSYRVVLEVKDVRGFCPIYKKGDRIVLKGFYIDAKNSKDICIHMFSSLLTLLSAFSHGSSAIELGIGSSEDIGYLQCPDPGPPYTKGGTVIFELRRERSK
;
A
#
# COMPACT_ATOMS: atom_id res chain seq x y z
N MET A 1 0.38 6.12 19.98
CA MET A 1 -0.42 6.99 19.09
C MET A 1 -1.04 6.11 18.01
N SER A 2 -2.29 6.38 17.63
CA SER A 2 -2.96 5.68 16.54
C SER A 2 -2.68 6.40 15.23
N TYR A 3 -2.32 5.66 14.19
CA TYR A 3 -2.18 6.20 12.84
C TYR A 3 -3.26 5.63 11.93
N ARG A 4 -3.68 6.46 10.98
CA ARG A 4 -4.42 6.04 9.80
C ARG A 4 -3.44 6.05 8.63
N VAL A 5 -3.42 4.99 7.83
CA VAL A 5 -2.64 4.94 6.59
C VAL A 5 -3.59 4.79 5.42
N VAL A 6 -3.51 5.70 4.46
CA VAL A 6 -4.22 5.61 3.19
C VAL A 6 -3.24 5.09 2.15
N LEU A 7 -3.56 3.93 1.58
CA LEU A 7 -2.87 3.37 0.42
C LEU A 7 -3.66 3.77 -0.81
N GLU A 8 -3.07 4.54 -1.71
CA GLU A 8 -3.67 4.90 -3.01
C GLU A 8 -2.89 4.24 -4.14
N VAL A 9 -3.59 3.62 -5.08
CA VAL A 9 -2.97 3.05 -6.27
C VAL A 9 -2.49 4.19 -7.17
N LYS A 10 -1.16 4.39 -7.19
CA LYS A 10 -0.53 5.47 -7.95
C LYS A 10 -0.34 5.12 -9.42
N ASP A 11 0.00 3.86 -9.68
CA ASP A 11 0.32 3.36 -11.02
C ASP A 11 0.02 1.86 -11.12
N VAL A 12 -0.34 1.42 -12.32
CA VAL A 12 -0.51 0.00 -12.68
C VAL A 12 0.25 -0.23 -13.97
N ARG A 13 1.27 -1.08 -13.93
CA ARG A 13 2.10 -1.41 -15.10
C ARG A 13 1.80 -2.84 -15.53
N GLY A 14 1.26 -3.00 -16.74
CA GLY A 14 0.70 -4.26 -17.18
C GLY A 14 -0.76 -4.37 -16.77
N PHE A 15 -1.17 -5.53 -16.27
CA PHE A 15 -2.57 -5.81 -15.93
C PHE A 15 -2.73 -6.23 -14.47
N CYS A 16 -3.69 -5.61 -13.76
CA CYS A 16 -4.15 -6.06 -12.45
C CYS A 16 -5.67 -6.31 -12.50
N PRO A 17 -6.17 -7.49 -12.07
CA PRO A 17 -7.59 -7.77 -12.10
C PRO A 17 -8.39 -7.09 -10.98
N ILE A 18 -7.71 -6.59 -9.93
CA ILE A 18 -8.37 -6.03 -8.73
C ILE A 18 -8.31 -4.50 -8.71
N TYR A 19 -7.16 -3.93 -9.07
CA TYR A 19 -6.85 -2.53 -8.83
C TYR A 19 -6.68 -1.73 -10.11
N LYS A 20 -7.11 -0.47 -10.06
CA LYS A 20 -6.82 0.59 -11.03
C LYS A 20 -6.32 1.86 -10.33
N LYS A 21 -5.68 2.75 -11.09
CA LYS A 21 -5.21 4.05 -10.58
C LYS A 21 -6.31 4.80 -9.84
N GLY A 22 -6.02 5.28 -8.63
CA GLY A 22 -6.94 5.99 -7.77
C GLY A 22 -7.78 5.11 -6.83
N ASP A 23 -7.74 3.78 -6.97
CA ASP A 23 -8.32 2.90 -5.94
C ASP A 23 -7.61 3.09 -4.61
N ARG A 24 -8.34 2.93 -3.50
CA ARG A 24 -7.85 3.23 -2.15
C ARG A 24 -8.12 2.11 -1.17
N ILE A 25 -7.21 1.94 -0.22
CA ILE A 25 -7.34 1.08 0.94
C ILE A 25 -6.98 1.90 2.18
N VAL A 26 -7.79 1.79 3.23
CA VAL A 26 -7.64 2.59 4.45
C VAL A 26 -7.37 1.66 5.64
N LEU A 27 -6.15 1.73 6.17
CA LEU A 27 -5.75 1.08 7.41
C LEU A 27 -5.99 2.05 8.58
N LYS A 28 -6.71 1.60 9.61
CA LYS A 28 -6.98 2.34 10.85
C LYS A 28 -6.43 1.56 12.02
N GLY A 29 -5.31 2.01 12.60
CA GLY A 29 -4.63 1.26 13.65
C GLY A 29 -4.25 -0.14 13.17
N PHE A 30 -4.99 -1.15 13.62
CA PHE A 30 -4.73 -2.57 13.37
C PHE A 30 -5.72 -3.24 12.41
N TYR A 31 -6.67 -2.51 11.80
CA TYR A 31 -7.66 -3.10 10.89
C TYR A 31 -7.88 -2.27 9.61
N ILE A 32 -8.25 -2.95 8.53
CA ILE A 32 -8.65 -2.32 7.27
C ILE A 32 -10.12 -1.92 7.34
N ASP A 33 -10.42 -0.67 7.00
CA ASP A 33 -11.79 -0.16 6.89
C ASP A 33 -12.46 -0.71 5.62
N ALA A 34 -13.16 -1.83 5.75
CA ALA A 34 -13.83 -2.51 4.64
C ALA A 34 -14.86 -1.65 3.90
N LYS A 35 -15.44 -0.63 4.56
CA LYS A 35 -16.43 0.25 3.92
C LYS A 35 -15.79 1.28 3.00
N ASN A 36 -14.58 1.73 3.33
CA ASN A 36 -13.88 2.79 2.63
C ASN A 36 -12.65 2.29 1.85
N SER A 37 -12.52 0.98 1.68
CA SER A 37 -11.42 0.34 0.98
C SER A 37 -11.93 -0.47 -0.21
N LYS A 38 -11.09 -0.55 -1.24
CA LYS A 38 -11.20 -1.55 -2.29
C LYS A 38 -10.92 -2.95 -1.70
N ASP A 39 -11.35 -3.98 -2.42
CA ASP A 39 -11.09 -5.37 -2.08
C ASP A 39 -9.60 -5.62 -1.85
N ILE A 40 -9.28 -6.39 -0.81
CA ILE A 40 -7.90 -6.69 -0.43
C ILE A 40 -7.41 -7.92 -1.20
N CYS A 41 -6.58 -7.70 -2.21
CA CYS A 41 -5.86 -8.76 -2.91
C CYS A 41 -4.83 -9.43 -1.97
N ILE A 42 -4.84 -10.77 -1.93
CA ILE A 42 -3.91 -11.55 -1.09
C ILE A 42 -2.43 -11.32 -1.44
N HIS A 43 -2.11 -11.10 -2.72
CA HIS A 43 -0.72 -10.82 -3.15
C HIS A 43 -0.22 -9.49 -2.60
N MET A 44 -1.04 -8.44 -2.70
CA MET A 44 -0.73 -7.14 -2.12
C MET A 44 -0.57 -7.27 -0.61
N PHE A 45 -1.54 -7.88 0.07
CA PHE A 45 -1.48 -7.98 1.52
C PHE A 45 -0.21 -8.71 1.98
N SER A 46 0.10 -9.85 1.35
CA SER A 46 1.31 -10.63 1.67
C SER A 46 2.60 -9.87 1.44
N SER A 47 2.73 -9.07 0.37
CA SER A 47 3.98 -8.36 0.07
C SER A 47 4.14 -7.07 0.85
N LEU A 48 3.04 -6.43 1.22
CA LEU A 48 3.06 -5.12 1.86
C LEU A 48 3.08 -5.19 3.39
N LEU A 49 2.56 -6.26 3.99
CA LEU A 49 2.25 -6.35 5.43
C LEU A 49 3.43 -5.98 6.34
N THR A 50 4.63 -6.49 6.07
CA THR A 50 5.79 -6.27 6.95
C THR A 50 6.15 -4.79 7.08
N LEU A 51 6.26 -4.08 5.95
CA LEU A 51 6.60 -2.65 5.93
C LEU A 51 5.39 -1.79 6.30
N LEU A 52 4.19 -2.18 5.86
CA LEU A 52 2.95 -1.47 6.20
C LEU A 52 2.69 -1.46 7.70
N SER A 53 2.94 -2.58 8.40
CA SER A 53 2.79 -2.69 9.85
C SER A 53 3.76 -1.76 10.58
N ALA A 54 5.07 -1.84 10.28
CA ALA A 54 6.05 -0.94 10.89
C ALA A 54 5.72 0.54 10.63
N PHE A 55 5.36 0.87 9.39
CA PHE A 55 4.96 2.21 9.00
C PHE A 55 3.69 2.68 9.73
N SER A 56 2.66 1.84 9.87
CA SER A 56 1.44 2.20 10.60
C SER A 56 1.64 2.34 12.10
N HIS A 57 2.75 1.82 12.64
CA HIS A 57 3.13 1.96 14.05
C HIS A 57 4.11 3.14 14.30
N GLY A 58 4.43 3.92 13.26
CA GLY A 58 5.13 5.19 13.38
C GLY A 58 6.59 5.20 12.91
N SER A 59 7.12 4.09 12.39
CA SER A 59 8.46 4.08 11.78
C SER A 59 8.51 4.98 10.54
N SER A 60 9.57 5.79 10.40
CA SER A 60 9.72 6.71 9.26
C SER A 60 9.72 5.97 7.93
N ALA A 61 9.04 6.51 6.90
CA ALA A 61 9.18 5.96 5.55
C ALA A 61 10.61 6.12 4.99
N ILE A 62 11.40 7.08 5.48
CA ILE A 62 12.82 7.24 5.13
C ILE A 62 13.63 6.10 5.74
N GLU A 63 13.48 5.85 7.05
CA GLU A 63 14.20 4.79 7.75
C GLU A 63 13.84 3.38 7.23
N LEU A 64 12.57 3.18 6.86
CA LEU A 64 12.11 1.93 6.24
C LEU A 64 12.58 1.77 4.79
N GLY A 65 13.19 2.81 4.19
CA GLY A 65 13.67 2.78 2.80
C GLY A 65 12.55 2.76 1.76
N ILE A 66 11.35 3.23 2.11
CA ILE A 66 10.16 3.19 1.24
C ILE A 66 9.75 4.59 0.75
N GLY A 67 10.40 5.66 1.21
CA GLY A 67 10.04 7.03 0.83
C GLY A 67 11.15 8.04 1.08
N SER A 68 10.94 9.25 0.57
CA SER A 68 11.82 10.41 0.76
C SER A 68 11.26 11.41 1.78
N SER A 69 10.19 11.04 2.48
CA SER A 69 9.52 11.84 3.51
C SER A 69 9.05 10.93 4.63
N GLU A 70 8.95 11.45 5.85
CA GLU A 70 8.57 10.70 7.05
C GLU A 70 7.23 9.96 6.92
N ASP A 71 6.22 10.62 6.36
CA ASP A 71 4.83 10.17 6.34
C ASP A 71 4.31 9.78 4.94
N ILE A 72 5.20 9.76 3.94
CA ILE A 72 4.87 9.35 2.57
C ILE A 72 5.85 8.27 2.11
N GLY A 73 5.32 7.08 1.83
CA GLY A 73 6.08 5.94 1.32
C GLY A 73 5.45 5.34 0.07
N TYR A 74 6.15 4.41 -0.57
CA TYR A 74 5.68 3.68 -1.73
C TYR A 74 6.01 2.20 -1.57
N LEU A 75 5.06 1.36 -1.90
CA LEU A 75 5.25 -0.08 -1.94
C LEU A 75 4.67 -0.68 -3.22
N GLN A 76 5.14 -1.87 -3.59
CA GLN A 76 4.74 -2.52 -4.83
C GLN A 76 4.16 -3.92 -4.62
N CYS A 77 3.20 -4.28 -5.49
CA CYS A 77 2.73 -5.64 -5.69
C CYS A 77 3.89 -6.52 -6.21
N PRO A 78 3.98 -7.81 -5.83
CA PRO A 78 5.13 -8.65 -6.19
C PRO A 78 5.07 -9.19 -7.61
N ASP A 79 3.93 -9.08 -8.31
CA ASP A 79 3.79 -9.59 -9.68
C ASP A 79 4.68 -8.77 -10.63
N PRO A 80 5.70 -9.38 -11.26
CA PRO A 80 6.64 -8.67 -12.12
C PRO A 80 6.06 -8.26 -13.47
N GLY A 81 4.92 -8.84 -13.88
CA GLY A 81 4.37 -8.65 -15.23
C GLY A 81 5.19 -9.33 -16.34
N PRO A 82 4.92 -8.97 -17.60
CA PRO A 82 5.63 -9.53 -18.76
C PRO A 82 7.15 -9.26 -18.74
N PRO A 83 7.98 -10.19 -19.25
CA PRO A 83 7.59 -11.42 -19.97
C PRO A 83 7.26 -12.62 -19.05
N TYR A 84 7.35 -12.48 -17.72
CA TYR A 84 7.27 -13.61 -16.79
C TYR A 84 5.83 -14.00 -16.42
N THR A 85 4.93 -13.02 -16.33
CA THR A 85 3.50 -13.26 -16.07
C THR A 85 2.66 -12.48 -17.08
N LYS A 86 1.37 -12.81 -17.14
CA LYS A 86 0.37 -12.03 -17.90
C LYS A 86 -0.17 -10.83 -17.10
N GLY A 87 0.23 -10.70 -15.83
CA GLY A 87 -0.26 -9.70 -14.91
C GLY A 87 0.57 -8.41 -14.99
N GLY A 88 0.90 -7.86 -13.83
CA GLY A 88 1.55 -6.57 -13.74
C GLY A 88 1.73 -6.10 -12.31
N THR A 89 2.60 -5.11 -12.13
CA THR A 89 2.84 -4.53 -10.82
C THR A 89 1.91 -3.34 -10.57
N VAL A 90 1.57 -3.16 -9.29
CA VAL A 90 0.77 -2.05 -8.79
C VAL A 90 1.63 -1.31 -7.79
N ILE A 91 1.78 0.00 -7.99
CA ILE A 91 2.49 0.88 -7.05
C ILE A 91 1.45 1.57 -6.16
N PHE A 92 1.61 1.37 -4.85
CA PHE A 92 0.80 2.01 -3.83
C PHE A 92 1.59 3.16 -3.21
N GLU A 93 0.99 4.34 -3.18
CA GLU A 93 1.45 5.47 -2.37
C GLU A 93 0.79 5.35 -0.99
N LEU A 94 1.60 5.34 0.06
CA LEU A 94 1.18 5.28 1.45
C LEU A 94 1.24 6.69 2.02
N ARG A 95 0.15 7.16 2.63
CA ARG A 95 0.10 8.42 3.38
C ARG A 95 -0.32 8.14 4.81
N ARG A 96 0.54 8.48 5.76
CA ARG A 96 0.25 8.34 7.18
C ARG A 96 -0.31 9.63 7.76
N GLU A 97 -1.42 9.51 8.46
CA GLU A 97 -2.10 10.60 9.17
C GLU A 97 -2.17 10.22 10.65
N ARG A 98 -1.90 11.19 11.54
CA ARG A 98 -2.16 11.01 12.98
C ARG A 98 -3.67 10.94 13.19
N SER A 99 -4.15 9.84 13.77
CA SER A 99 -5.52 9.79 14.26
C SER A 99 -5.62 10.66 15.52
N LYS A 100 -6.68 11.46 15.61
CA LYS A 100 -7.05 12.15 16.86
C LYS A 100 -7.47 11.14 17.91
#